data_AF-A0A955PXA9-F1
#
_entry.id   AF-A0A955PXA9-F1
#
_cell.length_a   1.000
_cell.length_b   1.000
_cell.length_c   1.000
_cell.angle_alpha   90.00
_cell.angle_beta   90.00
_cell.angle_gamma   90.00
#
_symmetry.space_group_name_H-M   'P 1'
#
loop_
_entity.id
_entity.type
_entity.pdbx_description
1 polymer ?
#
loop_
_entity_poly.entity_id
_entity_poly.type
_entity_poly.pdbx_seq_one_letter_code
_entity_poly.pdbx_strand_id
1 'polypeptide(L)'
;MTFFPPKMPQVSVLPYAVAIFLSAFLLFQVEPIIARYILPWFGGTPAVWTTCMLFFQVFLLVGYAYAHLLASHLSPRHQALVHLGLVVCSLVFLPITPGDGWKPDGTQNPMLAIILLLM
;
A
#
# COMPACT_ATOMS: atom_id res chain seq x y z
N MET A 1 24.03 -49.75 -6.34
CA MET A 1 23.35 -48.80 -5.43
C MET A 1 23.41 -47.43 -6.07
N THR A 2 22.44 -47.10 -6.92
CA THR A 2 22.36 -45.83 -7.65
C THR A 2 21.72 -44.78 -6.75
N PHE A 3 22.52 -43.80 -6.33
CA PHE A 3 22.12 -42.67 -5.50
C PHE A 3 21.33 -41.69 -6.38
N PHE A 4 20.00 -41.84 -6.49
CA PHE A 4 19.15 -40.83 -7.10
C PHE A 4 19.02 -39.65 -6.12
N PRO A 5 19.47 -38.42 -6.47
CA PRO A 5 19.23 -37.27 -5.61
C PRO A 5 17.72 -37.02 -5.53
N PRO A 6 17.17 -36.70 -4.35
CA PRO A 6 15.76 -36.35 -4.20
C PRO A 6 15.44 -35.15 -5.09
N LYS A 7 14.44 -35.29 -5.97
CA LYS A 7 13.85 -34.18 -6.73
C LYS A 7 13.22 -33.23 -5.71
N MET A 8 13.89 -32.13 -5.39
CA MET A 8 13.28 -31.08 -4.59
C MET A 8 12.01 -30.60 -5.31
N PRO A 9 10.90 -30.39 -4.59
CA PRO A 9 9.69 -29.85 -5.20
C PRO A 9 10.05 -28.53 -5.89
N GLN A 10 9.86 -28.47 -7.21
CA GLN A 10 9.99 -27.23 -7.96
C GLN A 10 8.82 -26.33 -7.58
N VAL A 11 9.00 -25.57 -6.51
CA VAL A 11 8.03 -24.54 -6.13
C VAL A 11 8.06 -23.49 -7.23
N SER A 12 6.96 -23.36 -7.98
CA SER A 12 6.84 -22.36 -9.03
C SER A 12 6.96 -20.96 -8.42
N VAL A 13 8.02 -20.23 -8.77
CA VAL A 13 8.25 -18.84 -8.33
C VAL A 13 7.36 -17.82 -9.06
N LEU A 14 6.75 -18.24 -10.17
CA LEU A 14 5.91 -17.41 -11.04
C LEU A 14 4.75 -16.69 -10.31
N PRO A 15 3.90 -17.34 -9.49
CA PRO A 15 2.82 -16.65 -8.78
C PRO A 15 3.34 -15.55 -7.83
N TYR A 16 4.45 -15.80 -7.14
CA TYR A 16 5.07 -14.79 -6.28
C TYR A 16 5.61 -13.61 -7.08
N ALA A 17 6.30 -13.88 -8.20
CA ALA A 17 6.82 -12.82 -9.08
C ALA A 17 5.68 -11.95 -9.64
N VAL A 18 4.58 -12.56 -10.09
CA VAL A 18 3.40 -11.84 -10.58
C VAL A 18 2.76 -11.00 -9.48
N ALA A 19 2.61 -11.54 -8.27
CA ALA A 19 2.03 -10.82 -7.13
C ALA A 19 2.88 -9.60 -6.73
N ILE A 20 4.19 -9.76 -6.63
CA ILE A 20 5.13 -8.67 -6.30
C ILE A 20 5.12 -7.62 -7.42
N PHE A 21 5.18 -8.06 -8.68
CA PHE A 21 5.12 -7.16 -9.83
C PHE A 21 3.84 -6.34 -9.85
N LEU A 22 2.68 -7.00 -9.71
CA LEU A 22 1.38 -6.32 -9.72
C LEU A 22 1.26 -5.34 -8.54
N SER A 23 1.71 -5.75 -7.35
CA SER A 23 1.70 -4.88 -6.17
C SER A 23 2.57 -3.64 -6.37
N ALA A 24 3.80 -3.80 -6.86
CA ALA A 24 4.70 -2.70 -7.14
C ALA A 24 4.13 -1.80 -8.25
N PHE A 25 3.64 -2.38 -9.36
CA PHE A 25 3.03 -1.63 -10.45
C PHE A 25 1.86 -0.77 -9.97
N LEU A 26 0.96 -1.32 -9.16
CA LEU A 26 -0.16 -0.58 -8.59
C LEU A 26 0.31 0.56 -7.68
N LEU A 27 1.31 0.33 -6.81
CA LEU A 27 1.86 1.37 -5.94
C LEU A 27 2.53 2.50 -6.74
N PHE A 28 3.34 2.15 -7.75
CA PHE A 28 4.00 3.14 -8.60
C PHE A 28 3.04 3.92 -9.49
N GLN A 29 1.86 3.36 -9.83
CA GLN A 29 0.81 4.09 -10.56
C GLN A 29 0.14 5.17 -9.69
N VAL A 30 0.18 5.05 -8.36
CA VAL A 30 -0.37 6.08 -7.46
C VAL A 30 0.44 7.38 -7.54
N GLU A 31 1.77 7.28 -7.67
CA GLU A 31 2.66 8.44 -7.78
C GLU A 31 2.27 9.44 -8.89
N PRO A 32 2.15 9.06 -10.17
CA PRO A 32 1.75 9.98 -11.24
C PRO A 32 0.29 10.45 -11.12
N ILE A 33 -0.59 9.66 -10.52
CA ILE A 33 -1.99 10.06 -10.30
C ILE A 33 -2.03 11.19 -9.26
N ILE A 34 -1.39 11.00 -8.12
CA ILE A 34 -1.30 12.00 -7.06
C ILE A 34 -0.56 13.25 -7.53
N ALA A 35 0.54 13.08 -8.27
CA ALA A 35 1.25 14.20 -8.89
C ALA A 35 0.32 15.04 -9.78
N ARG A 36 -0.54 14.40 -10.60
CA ARG A 36 -1.51 15.11 -11.45
C ARG A 36 -2.56 15.89 -10.65
N TYR A 37 -2.95 15.40 -9.48
CA TYR A 37 -3.92 16.09 -8.59
C TYR A 37 -3.31 17.25 -7.82
N ILE A 38 -2.03 17.16 -7.44
CA ILE A 38 -1.33 18.19 -6.65
C ILE A 38 -0.81 19.33 -7.55
N LEU A 39 -0.51 19.04 -8.83
CA LEU A 39 0.05 20.01 -9.79
C LEU A 39 -0.75 21.32 -9.95
N PRO A 40 -2.10 21.32 -9.98
CA PRO A 40 -2.90 22.55 -10.09
C PRO A 40 -2.81 23.44 -8.84
N TRP A 41 -2.55 22.86 -7.65
CA TRP A 41 -2.54 23.59 -6.39
C TRP A 41 -1.16 24.09 -5.99
N PHE A 42 -0.11 23.32 -6.27
CA PHE A 42 1.27 23.65 -5.86
C PHE A 42 2.15 24.12 -7.02
N GLY A 43 1.65 24.06 -8.26
CA GLY A 43 2.40 24.38 -9.47
C GLY A 43 3.51 23.35 -9.74
N GLY A 44 3.97 23.25 -10.99
CA GLY A 44 5.06 22.36 -11.42
C GLY A 44 6.44 22.72 -10.87
N THR A 45 6.52 23.05 -9.58
CA THR A 45 7.74 23.37 -8.88
C THR A 45 8.52 22.06 -8.65
N PRO A 46 9.85 22.04 -8.91
CA PRO A 46 10.70 20.87 -8.72
C PRO A 46 10.59 20.25 -7.31
N ALA A 47 10.26 21.09 -6.31
CA ALA A 47 10.07 20.66 -4.93
C ALA A 47 8.94 19.61 -4.77
N VAL A 48 7.80 19.78 -5.44
CA VAL A 48 6.66 18.83 -5.36
C VAL A 48 7.07 17.46 -5.86
N TRP A 49 7.80 17.43 -6.98
CA TRP A 49 8.30 16.20 -7.58
C TRP A 49 9.28 15.48 -6.65
N THR A 50 10.26 16.19 -6.09
CA THR A 50 11.25 15.60 -5.17
C THR A 50 10.60 15.12 -3.88
N THR A 51 9.63 15.84 -3.33
CA THR A 51 8.91 15.41 -2.12
C THR A 51 8.09 14.16 -2.39
N CYS A 52 7.44 14.06 -3.55
CA CYS A 52 6.69 12.87 -3.94
C CYS A 52 7.61 11.64 -4.05
N MET A 53 8.73 11.77 -4.77
CA MET A 53 9.73 10.70 -4.90
C MET A 53 10.30 10.27 -3.55
N LEU A 54 10.67 11.22 -2.69
CA LEU A 54 11.19 10.90 -1.35
C LEU A 54 10.14 10.21 -0.49
N PHE A 55 8.88 10.66 -0.52
CA PHE A 55 7.80 10.01 0.21
C PHE A 55 7.65 8.55 -0.20
N PHE A 56 7.58 8.25 -1.50
CA PHE A 56 7.48 6.88 -2.01
C PHE A 56 8.70 6.04 -1.63
N GLN A 57 9.90 6.60 -1.74
CA GLN A 57 11.14 5.90 -1.35
C GLN A 57 11.17 5.53 0.12
N VAL A 58 10.77 6.46 1.01
CA VAL A 58 10.69 6.21 2.45
C VAL A 58 9.62 5.16 2.76
N PHE A 59 8.44 5.25 2.14
CA PHE A 59 7.37 4.27 2.35
C PHE A 59 7.77 2.87 1.88
N LEU A 60 8.45 2.75 0.73
CA LEU A 60 8.98 1.48 0.26
C LEU A 60 10.01 0.92 1.25
N LEU A 61 10.92 1.75 1.76
CA LEU A 61 11.91 1.33 2.75
C LEU A 61 11.24 0.83 4.05
N VAL A 62 10.23 1.54 4.55
CA VAL A 62 9.44 1.13 5.72
C VAL A 62 8.71 -0.19 5.42
N GLY A 63 8.13 -0.35 4.23
CA GLY A 63 7.49 -1.59 3.80
C GLY A 63 8.46 -2.79 3.78
N TYR A 64 9.69 -2.58 3.31
CA TYR A 64 10.74 -3.62 3.35
C TYR A 64 11.21 -3.93 4.76
N ALA A 65 11.41 -2.92 5.60
CA ALA A 65 11.77 -3.12 7.01
C ALA A 65 10.68 -3.91 7.75
N TYR A 66 9.41 -3.56 7.52
CA TYR A 66 8.26 -4.30 8.02
C TYR A 66 8.27 -5.76 7.53
N ALA A 67 8.42 -5.99 6.23
CA ALA A 67 8.47 -7.34 5.67
C ALA A 67 9.63 -8.17 6.24
N HIS A 68 10.81 -7.55 6.44
CA HIS A 68 11.98 -8.19 7.01
C HIS A 68 11.78 -8.55 8.50
N LEU A 69 11.23 -7.64 9.30
CA LEU A 69 10.91 -7.90 10.71
C LEU A 69 9.85 -9.00 10.85
N LEU A 70 8.81 -8.95 10.02
CA LEU A 70 7.76 -9.97 10.00
C LEU A 70 8.32 -11.35 9.59
N ALA A 71 9.19 -11.38 8.59
CA ALA A 71 9.84 -12.60 8.12
C ALA A 71 10.82 -13.20 9.14
N SER A 72 11.53 -12.35 9.89
CA SER A 72 12.58 -12.76 10.82
C SER A 72 12.08 -13.12 12.22
N HIS A 73 11.00 -12.49 12.69
CA HIS A 73 10.55 -12.64 14.09
C HIS A 73 9.23 -13.42 14.28
N LEU A 74 8.45 -13.64 13.22
CA LEU A 74 7.13 -14.27 13.34
C LEU A 74 7.06 -15.61 12.61
N SER A 75 6.38 -16.58 13.22
CA SER A 75 6.09 -17.86 12.59
C SER A 75 5.11 -17.70 11.41
N PRO A 76 5.15 -18.58 10.39
CA PRO A 76 4.33 -18.43 9.17
C PRO A 76 2.83 -18.26 9.42
N ARG A 77 2.30 -18.87 10.49
CA ARG A 77 0.90 -18.73 10.90
C ARG A 77 0.56 -17.32 11.36
N HIS A 78 1.47 -16.66 12.10
CA HIS A 78 1.25 -15.29 12.56
C HIS A 78 1.44 -14.28 11.42
N GLN A 79 2.35 -14.53 10.47
CA GLN A 79 2.45 -13.72 9.24
C GLN A 79 1.13 -13.72 8.48
N ALA A 80 0.53 -14.90 8.29
CA ALA A 80 -0.76 -15.03 7.63
C ALA A 80 -1.87 -14.27 8.38
N LEU A 81 -1.92 -14.36 9.71
CA LEU A 81 -2.90 -13.60 10.51
C LEU A 81 -2.70 -12.08 10.41
N VAL A 82 -1.46 -11.60 10.45
CA VAL A 82 -1.16 -10.17 10.34
C VAL A 82 -1.53 -9.66 8.93
N HIS A 83 -1.18 -10.39 7.87
CA HIS A 83 -1.56 -10.03 6.50
C HIS A 83 -3.07 -10.12 6.28
N LEU A 84 -3.74 -11.13 6.82
CA LEU A 84 -5.20 -11.25 6.76
C LEU A 84 -5.87 -10.09 7.51
N GLY A 85 -5.36 -9.73 8.69
CA GLY A 85 -5.81 -8.56 9.45
C GLY A 85 -5.62 -7.26 8.65
N LEU A 86 -4.47 -7.08 8.01
CA LEU A 86 -4.22 -5.93 7.11
C LEU A 86 -5.18 -5.89 5.92
N VAL A 87 -5.48 -7.04 5.30
CA VAL A 87 -6.45 -7.12 4.20
C VAL A 87 -7.86 -6.80 4.70
N VAL A 88 -8.26 -7.34 5.85
CA VAL A 88 -9.57 -7.03 6.44
C VAL A 88 -9.66 -5.55 6.81
N CYS A 89 -8.64 -4.97 7.44
CA CYS A 89 -8.58 -3.53 7.70
C CYS A 89 -8.69 -2.74 6.40
N SER A 90 -7.91 -3.08 5.37
CA SER A 90 -7.98 -2.42 4.06
C SER A 90 -9.38 -2.54 3.45
N LEU A 91 -10.03 -3.70 3.54
CA LEU A 91 -11.41 -3.91 3.08
C LEU A 91 -12.45 -3.17 3.94
N VAL A 92 -12.17 -2.87 5.20
CA VAL A 92 -13.03 -2.04 6.07
C VAL A 92 -12.86 -0.55 5.76
N PHE A 93 -11.66 -0.13 5.36
CA PHE A 93 -11.39 1.24 4.88
C PHE A 93 -11.76 1.44 3.40
N LEU A 94 -11.98 0.37 2.63
CA LEU A 94 -12.39 0.39 1.23
C LEU A 94 -13.83 0.90 0.98
N PRO A 95 -14.86 0.59 1.81
CA PRO A 95 -16.17 1.19 1.68
C PRO A 95 -16.15 2.66 2.13
N ILE A 96 -15.69 3.52 1.22
CA ILE A 96 -16.14 4.91 1.07
C ILE A 96 -17.57 4.87 0.48
N THR A 97 -18.50 4.19 1.16
CA THR A 97 -19.92 4.51 1.01
C THR A 97 -20.25 5.45 2.16
N PRO A 98 -20.20 6.78 1.96
CA PRO A 98 -20.90 7.66 2.87
C PRO A 98 -22.37 7.25 2.78
N GLY A 99 -22.90 6.65 3.84
CA GLY A 99 -24.34 6.51 3.97
C GLY A 99 -24.97 7.90 3.83
N ASP A 100 -26.19 7.95 3.29
CA ASP A 100 -27.00 9.15 2.96
C ASP A 100 -27.28 10.13 4.14
N GLY A 101 -26.49 10.11 5.22
CA GLY A 101 -26.58 10.97 6.41
C GLY A 101 -25.61 12.15 6.45
N TRP A 102 -24.74 12.35 5.46
CA TRP A 102 -23.82 13.51 5.37
C TRP A 102 -24.39 14.66 4.52
N LYS A 103 -25.70 14.91 4.64
CA LYS A 103 -26.29 16.16 4.15
C LYS A 103 -25.71 17.30 5.01
N PRO A 104 -24.92 18.23 4.45
CA PRO A 104 -24.35 19.31 5.23
C PRO A 104 -25.46 20.31 5.53
N ASP A 105 -25.94 20.34 6.77
CA ASP A 105 -26.63 21.53 7.29
C ASP A 105 -25.55 22.61 7.52
N GLY A 106 -25.14 23.23 6.41
CA GLY A 106 -24.75 24.63 6.25
C GLY A 106 -23.71 25.33 7.15
N THR A 107 -23.16 24.77 8.22
CA THR A 107 -22.50 25.64 9.23
C THR A 107 -21.27 25.07 9.95
N GLN A 108 -20.43 24.19 9.37
CA GLN A 108 -19.22 23.72 10.09
C GLN A 108 -17.98 23.61 9.18
N ASN A 109 -16.86 24.13 9.71
CA ASN A 109 -15.63 24.52 9.01
C ASN A 109 -15.06 23.49 8.00
N PRO A 110 -14.87 23.87 6.73
CA PRO A 110 -14.47 22.95 5.64
C PRO A 110 -13.04 22.41 5.77
N MET A 111 -12.16 23.01 6.58
CA MET A 111 -10.77 22.54 6.73
C MET A 111 -10.64 21.29 7.60
N LEU A 112 -11.48 21.13 8.62
CA LEU A 112 -11.46 19.92 9.48
C LEU A 112 -12.04 18.70 8.75
N ALA A 113 -13.03 18.92 7.87
CA ALA A 113 -13.64 17.86 7.08
C ALA A 113 -12.65 17.25 6.06
N ILE A 114 -11.76 18.05 5.48
CA ILE A 114 -10.75 17.57 4.53
C ILE A 114 -9.68 16.72 5.25
N ILE A 115 -9.27 17.12 6.46
CA ILE A 115 -8.27 16.40 7.25
C ILE A 115 -8.81 15.05 7.73
N LEU A 116 -10.08 14.99 8.15
CA LEU A 116 -10.74 13.76 8.59
C LEU A 116 -11.05 12.79 7.44
N LEU A 117 -11.17 13.29 6.21
CA LEU A 117 -11.45 12.46 5.03
C LEU A 117 -10.18 11.88 4.38
N LEU A 118 -9.02 12.47 4.64
CA LEU A 118 -7.73 12.02 4.09
C LEU A 118 -6.94 11.09 5.02
N MET A 119 -7.41 10.89 6.26
CA MET A 119 -6.74 10.09 7.29
C MET A 119 -7.33 8.69 7.41
#